data_AF-A0A970ZGA5-F1
#
_entry.id   AF-A0A970ZGA5-F1
#
_cell.length_a   1.000
_cell.length_b   1.000
_cell.length_c   1.000
_cell.angle_alpha   90.00
_cell.angle_beta   90.00
_cell.angle_gamma   90.00
#
_symmetry.space_group_name_H-M   'P 1'
#
loop_
_entity.id
_entity.type
_entity.pdbx_description
1 polymer ?
#
loop_
_entity_poly.entity_id
_entity_poly.type
_entity_poly.pdbx_seq_one_letter_code
_entity_poly.pdbx_strand_id
1 'polypeptide(L)'
;MTRNAQKQILRIVGLATTIFVLSGALLAQEISPLSDYQYKRDYAQYEEIKKIGDAQKRADAIIAFLKEHPINRILAYAAADYMNVVRQQTDAAKALKMAETLWALVPTNESIDAAKLPAGVDEFKKEHIAPTQKLVLAFFTDAYIKEKNYPKAVESAEKLYALSPDKALLPVIAGLYFDLKNTDKYLSYGQKILAQFPIEQPQGFSTAIQMAQVYIEKQDINAAIGLYNKVMAVYGDKVPPNVQEAQWNATRAFAYGLMASTVYSQKDYTKAQQLFERVIKFDSKRDDAYYYIAMCKWQNNDQAGAIEPLAKTVVLNKQFAAKAQPHLENLYKAQNNNSLDGLDKVLAQAKADLGI
;
A
#
# COMPACT_ATOMS: atom_id res chain seq x y z
N MET A 1 -22.29 -100.61 25.01
CA MET A 1 -21.97 -101.74 24.11
C MET A 1 -21.64 -101.13 22.74
N THR A 2 -20.35 -100.99 22.41
CA THR A 2 -19.56 -101.72 21.38
C THR A 2 -19.21 -100.76 20.23
N ARG A 3 -17.99 -100.20 20.21
CA ARG A 3 -16.74 -100.69 19.53
C ARG A 3 -16.69 -100.31 18.03
N ASN A 4 -15.80 -99.37 17.69
CA ASN A 4 -14.54 -99.56 16.93
C ASN A 4 -14.72 -99.69 15.39
N ALA A 5 -14.23 -98.69 14.63
CA ALA A 5 -13.00 -98.73 13.81
C ALA A 5 -13.32 -99.09 12.33
N GLN A 6 -12.76 -98.53 11.25
CA GLN A 6 -11.41 -98.01 10.99
C GLN A 6 -11.38 -97.25 9.62
N LYS A 7 -10.66 -96.11 9.57
CA LYS A 7 -9.78 -95.54 8.52
C LYS A 7 -10.16 -95.60 7.02
N GLN A 8 -10.06 -94.44 6.34
CA GLN A 8 -8.85 -94.08 5.54
C GLN A 8 -8.85 -92.61 5.04
N ILE A 9 -7.68 -92.01 5.12
CA ILE A 9 -7.27 -90.69 4.60
C ILE A 9 -6.82 -90.89 3.15
N LEU A 10 -7.27 -90.05 2.21
CA LEU A 10 -6.46 -89.70 1.03
C LEU A 10 -6.82 -88.29 0.51
N ARG A 11 -5.83 -87.39 0.58
CA ARG A 11 -5.81 -86.11 -0.14
C ARG A 11 -5.61 -86.39 -1.62
N ILE A 12 -6.45 -85.86 -2.50
CA ILE A 12 -6.09 -85.59 -3.90
C ILE A 12 -6.58 -84.19 -4.27
N VAL A 13 -5.63 -83.43 -4.78
CA VAL A 13 -5.69 -82.08 -5.33
C VAL A 13 -6.67 -82.06 -6.51
N GLY A 14 -7.76 -81.30 -6.37
CA GLY A 14 -8.71 -81.02 -7.45
C GLY A 14 -8.45 -79.65 -8.04
N LEU A 15 -7.77 -79.62 -9.19
CA LEU A 15 -7.66 -78.48 -10.09
C LEU A 15 -9.07 -77.98 -10.45
N ALA A 16 -9.43 -76.76 -10.03
CA ALA A 16 -10.54 -76.03 -10.62
C ALA A 16 -9.96 -74.71 -11.17
N THR A 17 -9.54 -74.76 -12.43
CA THR A 17 -9.36 -73.59 -13.27
C THR A 17 -10.71 -72.92 -13.47
N THR A 18 -11.12 -72.09 -12.51
CA THR A 18 -12.14 -71.07 -12.74
C THR A 18 -11.49 -69.95 -13.55
N ILE A 19 -11.66 -70.05 -14.87
CA ILE A 19 -11.53 -68.91 -15.77
C ILE A 19 -12.61 -67.92 -15.35
N PHE A 20 -12.27 -66.98 -14.48
CA PHE A 20 -13.01 -65.73 -14.40
C PHE A 20 -12.69 -64.97 -15.68
N VAL A 21 -13.56 -65.14 -16.69
CA VAL A 21 -13.77 -64.11 -17.69
C VAL A 21 -14.27 -62.91 -16.90
N LEU A 22 -13.34 -62.04 -16.49
CA LEU A 22 -13.63 -60.67 -16.10
C LEU A 22 -14.19 -60.00 -17.37
N SER A 23 -15.51 -60.12 -17.51
CA SER A 23 -16.32 -59.29 -18.36
C SER A 23 -15.83 -57.85 -18.25
N GLY A 24 -15.47 -57.26 -19.39
CA GLY A 24 -14.93 -55.91 -19.58
C GLY A 24 -15.87 -54.78 -19.16
N ALA A 25 -16.24 -54.81 -17.88
CA ALA A 25 -16.98 -53.79 -17.16
C ALA A 25 -16.35 -53.63 -15.76
N LEU A 26 -15.01 -53.66 -15.67
CA LEU A 26 -14.38 -52.77 -14.69
C LEU A 26 -14.66 -51.37 -15.22
N LEU A 27 -15.53 -50.66 -14.52
CA LEU A 27 -15.65 -49.21 -14.58
C LEU A 27 -14.25 -48.64 -14.84
N ALA A 28 -14.03 -48.05 -16.02
CA ALA A 28 -12.84 -47.26 -16.25
C ALA A 28 -12.91 -46.12 -15.23
N GLN A 29 -12.31 -46.35 -14.06
CA GLN A 29 -12.05 -45.30 -13.11
C GLN A 29 -11.19 -44.32 -13.89
N GLU A 30 -11.80 -43.21 -14.30
CA GLU A 30 -11.07 -42.13 -14.97
C GLU A 30 -9.84 -41.84 -14.10
N ILE A 31 -8.67 -42.08 -14.69
CA ILE A 31 -7.41 -41.92 -13.99
C ILE A 31 -7.36 -40.49 -13.49
N SER A 32 -7.30 -40.31 -12.17
CA SER A 32 -7.30 -38.97 -11.59
C SER A 32 -6.16 -38.15 -12.21
N PRO A 33 -6.43 -36.91 -12.65
CA PRO A 33 -5.39 -36.06 -13.24
C PRO A 33 -4.30 -35.65 -12.24
N LEU A 34 -4.55 -35.84 -10.93
CA LEU A 34 -3.58 -35.60 -9.86
C LEU A 34 -2.86 -36.88 -9.40
N SER A 35 -3.12 -38.02 -10.03
CA SER A 35 -2.45 -39.29 -9.70
C SER A 35 -0.96 -39.28 -10.06
N ASP A 36 -0.16 -40.10 -9.37
CA ASP A 36 1.26 -40.27 -9.69
C ASP A 36 1.49 -40.82 -11.11
N TYR A 37 0.56 -41.64 -11.60
CA TYR A 37 0.61 -42.14 -12.97
C TYR A 37 0.48 -40.99 -13.98
N GLN A 38 -0.54 -40.14 -13.82
CA GLN A 38 -0.73 -38.99 -14.71
C GLN A 38 0.43 -38.01 -14.60
N TYR A 39 0.91 -37.73 -13.39
CA TYR A 39 2.07 -36.88 -13.16
C TYR A 39 3.32 -37.36 -13.93
N LYS A 40 3.65 -38.66 -13.88
CA LYS A 40 4.82 -39.20 -14.62
C LYS A 40 4.68 -39.00 -16.13
N ARG A 41 3.47 -39.19 -16.66
CA ARG A 41 3.19 -39.01 -18.09
C ARG A 41 3.30 -37.54 -18.50
N ASP A 42 2.64 -36.66 -17.75
CA ASP A 42 2.69 -35.22 -17.95
C ASP A 42 4.13 -34.71 -17.87
N TYR A 43 4.93 -35.26 -16.95
CA TYR A 43 6.31 -34.85 -16.72
C TYR A 43 7.22 -35.24 -17.87
N ALA A 44 7.08 -36.46 -18.39
CA ALA A 44 7.80 -36.88 -19.59
C ALA A 44 7.47 -35.97 -20.78
N GLN A 45 6.20 -35.63 -21.00
CA GLN A 45 5.79 -34.72 -22.07
C GLN A 45 6.36 -33.31 -21.89
N TYR A 46 6.31 -32.78 -20.67
CA TYR A 46 6.86 -31.45 -20.35
C TYR A 46 8.38 -31.39 -20.50
N GLU A 47 9.11 -32.46 -20.17
CA GLU A 47 10.57 -32.54 -20.39
C GLU A 47 10.94 -32.49 -21.88
N GLU A 48 10.13 -33.08 -22.78
CA GLU A 48 10.33 -32.92 -24.22
C GLU A 48 10.06 -31.48 -24.68
N ILE A 49 9.04 -30.82 -24.14
CA ILE A 49 8.77 -29.40 -24.43
C ILE A 49 9.96 -28.51 -24.03
N LYS A 50 10.59 -28.79 -22.89
CA LYS A 50 11.77 -28.03 -22.41
C LYS A 50 12.97 -28.11 -23.35
N LYS A 51 13.09 -29.17 -24.16
CA LYS A 51 14.18 -29.33 -25.14
C LYS A 51 14.00 -28.44 -26.38
N ILE A 52 12.83 -27.82 -26.58
CA ILE A 52 12.61 -26.88 -27.68
C ILE A 52 13.49 -25.64 -27.46
N GLY A 53 14.48 -25.44 -28.33
CA GLY A 53 15.45 -24.34 -28.19
C GLY A 53 14.83 -22.95 -28.40
N ASP A 54 13.95 -22.82 -29.39
CA ASP A 54 13.25 -21.55 -29.67
C ASP A 54 12.28 -21.19 -28.54
N ALA A 55 12.48 -20.01 -27.95
CA ALA A 55 11.73 -19.59 -26.77
C ALA A 55 10.22 -19.40 -27.04
N GLN A 56 9.86 -18.87 -28.21
CA GLN A 56 8.45 -18.65 -28.56
C GLN A 56 7.75 -19.98 -28.83
N LYS A 57 8.35 -20.86 -29.63
CA LYS A 57 7.81 -22.20 -29.90
C LYS A 57 7.67 -23.01 -28.61
N ARG A 58 8.63 -22.90 -27.70
CA ARG A 58 8.56 -23.53 -26.37
C ARG A 58 7.39 -22.97 -25.56
N ALA A 59 7.20 -21.65 -25.53
CA ALA A 59 6.07 -21.03 -24.85
C ALA A 59 4.73 -21.47 -25.43
N ASP A 60 4.61 -21.54 -26.76
CA ASP A 60 3.39 -22.00 -27.44
C ASP A 60 3.09 -23.48 -27.11
N ALA A 61 4.12 -24.33 -27.07
CA ALA A 61 3.99 -25.74 -26.68
C ALA A 61 3.59 -25.91 -25.21
N ILE A 62 4.12 -25.09 -24.30
CA ILE A 62 3.68 -25.06 -22.90
C ILE A 62 2.18 -24.71 -22.80
N ILE A 63 1.72 -23.69 -23.53
CA ILE A 63 0.31 -23.30 -23.52
C ILE A 63 -0.59 -24.40 -24.10
N ALA A 64 -0.17 -25.06 -25.17
CA ALA A 64 -0.89 -26.21 -25.71
C ALA A 64 -1.01 -27.34 -24.67
N PHE A 65 0.09 -27.69 -24.00
CA PHE A 65 0.09 -28.67 -22.92
C PHE A 65 -0.86 -28.29 -21.77
N LEU A 66 -0.82 -27.04 -21.29
CA LEU A 66 -1.70 -26.59 -20.21
C LEU A 66 -3.18 -26.53 -20.61
N LYS A 67 -3.49 -26.34 -21.89
CA LYS A 67 -4.86 -26.43 -22.41
C LYS A 67 -5.39 -27.85 -22.43
N GLU A 68 -4.56 -28.81 -22.83
CA GLU A 68 -4.90 -30.23 -22.86
C GLU A 68 -4.97 -30.83 -21.45
N HIS A 69 -4.13 -30.33 -20.53
CA HIS A 69 -4.00 -30.81 -19.17
C HIS A 69 -4.20 -29.67 -18.16
N PRO A 70 -5.40 -29.07 -18.03
CA PRO A 70 -5.60 -27.87 -17.19
C PRO A 70 -5.39 -28.13 -15.69
N ILE A 71 -5.75 -29.32 -15.22
CA ILE A 71 -5.51 -29.76 -13.84
C ILE A 71 -4.35 -30.74 -13.87
N ASN A 72 -3.14 -30.31 -13.54
CA ASN A 72 -1.94 -31.16 -13.59
C ASN A 72 -0.90 -30.73 -12.55
N ARG A 73 -0.15 -31.68 -11.97
CA ARG A 73 0.88 -31.42 -10.94
C ARG A 73 2.18 -30.78 -11.48
N ILE A 74 2.15 -30.27 -12.71
CA ILE A 74 3.28 -29.58 -13.37
C ILE A 74 2.95 -28.10 -13.59
N LEU A 75 1.70 -27.70 -13.39
CA LEU A 75 1.18 -26.37 -13.70
C LEU A 75 2.11 -25.24 -13.23
N ALA A 76 2.54 -25.26 -11.97
CA ALA A 76 3.44 -24.20 -11.46
C ALA A 76 4.80 -24.17 -12.17
N TYR A 77 5.39 -25.32 -12.49
CA TYR A 77 6.67 -25.39 -13.19
C TYR A 77 6.53 -24.89 -14.64
N ALA A 78 5.54 -25.41 -15.35
CA ALA A 78 5.25 -25.00 -16.73
C ALA A 78 4.90 -23.51 -16.80
N ALA A 79 4.08 -23.00 -15.87
CA ALA A 79 3.76 -21.58 -15.77
C ALA A 79 4.99 -20.71 -15.49
N ALA A 80 5.90 -21.17 -14.62
CA ALA A 80 7.15 -20.45 -14.33
C ALA A 80 8.03 -20.32 -15.58
N ASP A 81 8.24 -21.41 -16.31
CA ASP A 81 9.01 -21.41 -17.56
C ASP A 81 8.36 -20.53 -18.64
N TYR A 82 7.03 -20.62 -18.77
CA TYR A 82 6.28 -19.76 -19.68
C TYR A 82 6.47 -18.27 -19.32
N MET A 83 6.30 -17.91 -18.05
CA MET A 83 6.45 -16.53 -17.60
C MET A 83 7.88 -16.00 -17.73
N ASN A 84 8.90 -16.86 -17.72
CA ASN A 84 10.26 -16.44 -18.06
C ASN A 84 10.37 -15.96 -19.51
N VAL A 85 9.67 -16.60 -20.45
CA VAL A 85 9.59 -16.13 -21.84
C VAL A 85 8.76 -14.85 -21.94
N VAL A 86 7.67 -14.73 -21.17
CA VAL A 86 6.85 -13.50 -21.11
C VAL A 86 7.67 -12.29 -20.66
N ARG A 87 8.49 -12.43 -19.62
CA ARG A 87 9.33 -11.34 -19.09
C ARG A 87 10.44 -10.89 -20.05
N GLN A 88 10.82 -11.73 -21.00
CA GLN A 88 11.83 -11.41 -22.01
C GLN A 88 11.25 -10.72 -23.24
N GLN A 89 9.91 -10.60 -23.35
CA GLN A 89 9.30 -9.87 -24.44
C GLN A 89 9.62 -8.37 -24.34
N THR A 90 10.07 -7.79 -25.44
CA THR A 90 10.32 -6.35 -25.56
C THR A 90 9.04 -5.56 -25.80
N ASP A 91 8.07 -6.18 -26.46
CA ASP A 91 6.72 -5.63 -26.67
C ASP A 91 5.86 -5.89 -25.43
N ALA A 92 5.51 -4.82 -24.72
CA ALA A 92 4.70 -4.87 -23.51
C ALA A 92 3.27 -5.40 -23.76
N ALA A 93 2.65 -5.04 -24.89
CA ALA A 93 1.30 -5.49 -25.22
C ALA A 93 1.30 -7.00 -25.52
N LYS A 94 2.33 -7.48 -26.23
CA LYS A 94 2.53 -8.91 -26.45
C LYS A 94 2.76 -9.65 -25.13
N ALA A 95 3.60 -9.11 -24.25
CA ALA A 95 3.88 -9.71 -22.94
C ALA A 95 2.60 -9.84 -22.10
N LEU A 96 1.79 -8.78 -22.04
CA LEU A 96 0.49 -8.80 -21.37
C LEU A 96 -0.44 -9.84 -21.97
N LYS A 97 -0.55 -9.91 -23.29
CA LYS A 97 -1.43 -10.87 -23.95
C LYS A 97 -1.04 -12.32 -23.66
N MET A 98 0.26 -12.59 -23.59
CA MET A 98 0.79 -13.89 -23.19
C MET A 98 0.43 -14.22 -21.74
N ALA A 99 0.64 -13.29 -20.81
CA ALA A 99 0.25 -13.48 -19.41
C ALA A 99 -1.26 -13.67 -19.22
N GLU A 100 -2.11 -12.93 -19.95
CA GLU A 100 -3.57 -13.12 -19.99
C GLU A 100 -3.95 -14.51 -20.50
N THR A 101 -3.21 -15.02 -21.48
CA THR A 101 -3.42 -16.38 -22.02
C THR A 101 -3.14 -17.43 -20.96
N LEU A 102 -2.04 -17.31 -20.21
CA LEU A 102 -1.76 -18.21 -19.08
C LEU A 102 -2.80 -18.06 -17.97
N TRP A 103 -3.17 -16.82 -17.60
CA TRP A 103 -4.16 -16.55 -16.56
C TRP A 103 -5.49 -17.26 -16.81
N ALA A 104 -5.96 -17.25 -18.06
CA ALA A 104 -7.20 -17.90 -18.47
C ALA A 104 -7.17 -19.44 -18.36
N LEU A 105 -5.97 -20.04 -18.29
CA LEU A 105 -5.78 -21.48 -18.14
C LEU A 105 -5.55 -21.92 -16.70
N VAL A 106 -5.34 -20.98 -15.78
CA VAL A 106 -5.19 -21.32 -14.36
C VAL A 106 -6.54 -21.84 -13.84
N PRO A 107 -6.60 -23.07 -13.28
CA PRO A 107 -7.86 -23.61 -12.80
C PRO A 107 -8.52 -22.73 -11.73
N THR A 108 -9.83 -22.61 -11.82
CA THR A 108 -10.67 -21.93 -10.83
C THR A 108 -11.23 -22.95 -9.83
N ASN A 109 -11.83 -22.46 -8.73
CA ASN A 109 -12.56 -23.34 -7.83
C ASN A 109 -13.68 -24.09 -8.58
N GLU A 110 -14.42 -23.39 -9.44
CA GLU A 110 -15.48 -23.97 -10.26
C GLU A 110 -14.96 -25.08 -11.20
N SER A 111 -13.83 -24.86 -11.89
CA SER A 111 -13.27 -25.88 -12.77
C SER A 111 -12.72 -27.08 -12.00
N ILE A 112 -12.20 -26.88 -10.79
CA ILE A 112 -11.78 -27.96 -9.89
C ILE A 112 -12.98 -28.77 -9.42
N ASP A 113 -14.04 -28.09 -8.98
CA ASP A 113 -15.23 -28.75 -8.44
C ASP A 113 -15.94 -29.57 -9.54
N ALA A 114 -15.99 -29.04 -10.76
CA ALA A 114 -16.51 -29.74 -11.94
C ALA A 114 -15.72 -31.01 -12.27
N ALA A 115 -14.42 -31.07 -11.97
CA ALA A 115 -13.55 -32.21 -12.23
C ALA A 115 -13.73 -33.37 -11.24
N LYS A 116 -14.53 -33.20 -10.17
CA LYS A 116 -14.89 -34.26 -9.19
C LYS A 116 -13.70 -35.09 -8.71
N LEU A 117 -12.60 -34.42 -8.37
CA LEU A 117 -11.33 -35.05 -8.04
C LEU A 117 -11.43 -35.86 -6.74
N PRO A 118 -10.94 -37.11 -6.70
CA PRO A 118 -11.11 -37.99 -5.54
C PRO A 118 -10.20 -37.63 -4.35
N ALA A 119 -9.06 -36.98 -4.59
CA ALA A 119 -8.08 -36.57 -3.58
C ALA A 119 -7.08 -35.55 -4.14
N GLY A 120 -6.24 -34.95 -3.28
CA GLY A 120 -5.10 -34.11 -3.69
C GLY A 120 -5.44 -32.66 -4.06
N VAL A 121 -6.70 -32.24 -3.93
CA VAL A 121 -7.18 -30.92 -4.34
C VAL A 121 -6.51 -29.79 -3.56
N ASP A 122 -6.44 -29.92 -2.22
CA ASP A 122 -5.88 -28.87 -1.37
C ASP A 122 -4.38 -28.67 -1.61
N GLU A 123 -3.64 -29.78 -1.75
CA GLU A 123 -2.23 -29.76 -2.13
C GLU A 123 -2.05 -29.15 -3.52
N PHE A 124 -2.86 -29.53 -4.50
CA PHE A 124 -2.83 -28.95 -5.83
C PHE A 124 -3.12 -27.43 -5.83
N LYS A 125 -4.12 -26.99 -5.08
CA LYS A 125 -4.42 -25.56 -4.92
C LYS A 125 -3.23 -24.81 -4.30
N LYS A 126 -2.62 -25.37 -3.26
CA LYS A 126 -1.52 -24.76 -2.52
C LYS A 126 -0.20 -24.75 -3.29
N GLU A 127 0.14 -25.83 -3.98
CA GLU A 127 1.45 -26.03 -4.60
C GLU A 127 1.50 -25.62 -6.06
N HIS A 128 0.34 -25.57 -6.73
CA HIS A 128 0.29 -25.31 -8.16
C HIS A 128 -0.54 -24.07 -8.52
N ILE A 129 -1.78 -23.98 -8.04
CA ILE A 129 -2.64 -22.84 -8.40
C ILE A 129 -2.18 -21.55 -7.74
N ALA A 130 -2.06 -21.53 -6.41
CA ALA A 130 -1.72 -20.32 -5.69
C ALA A 130 -0.34 -19.74 -6.11
N PRO A 131 0.73 -20.53 -6.30
CA PRO A 131 2.00 -20.01 -6.81
C PRO A 131 1.89 -19.46 -8.23
N THR A 132 1.15 -20.13 -9.10
CA THR A 132 0.90 -19.65 -10.47
C THR A 132 0.13 -18.34 -10.47
N GLN A 133 -0.91 -18.23 -9.64
CA GLN A 133 -1.68 -16.99 -9.51
C GLN A 133 -0.81 -15.85 -8.98
N LYS A 134 0.00 -16.09 -7.94
CA LYS A 134 0.93 -15.08 -7.40
C LYS A 134 1.90 -14.60 -8.48
N LEU A 135 2.47 -15.52 -9.24
CA LEU A 135 3.41 -15.23 -10.33
C LEU A 135 2.81 -14.32 -11.40
N VAL A 136 1.60 -14.64 -11.85
CA VAL A 136 0.91 -13.91 -12.92
C VAL A 136 0.35 -12.57 -12.41
N LEU A 137 -0.21 -12.53 -11.21
CA LEU A 137 -0.72 -11.30 -10.60
C LEU A 137 0.40 -10.29 -10.34
N ALA A 138 1.56 -10.73 -9.85
CA ALA A 138 2.73 -9.85 -9.70
C ALA A 138 3.16 -9.24 -11.04
N PHE A 139 3.20 -10.06 -12.10
CA PHE A 139 3.48 -9.56 -13.45
C PHE A 139 2.42 -8.54 -13.91
N PHE A 140 1.12 -8.81 -13.71
CA PHE A 140 0.07 -7.86 -14.07
C PHE A 140 0.17 -6.54 -13.29
N THR A 141 0.47 -6.59 -11.99
CA THR A 141 0.67 -5.39 -11.19
C THR A 141 1.77 -4.52 -11.78
N ASP A 142 2.95 -5.10 -12.03
CA ASP A 142 4.08 -4.37 -12.60
C ASP A 142 3.81 -3.84 -14.01
N ALA A 143 3.20 -4.67 -14.87
CA ALA A 143 2.91 -4.32 -16.25
C ALA A 143 1.88 -3.19 -16.32
N TYR A 144 0.78 -3.28 -15.57
CA TYR A 144 -0.25 -2.24 -15.56
C TYR A 144 0.22 -0.94 -14.87
N ILE A 145 1.12 -1.01 -13.89
CA ILE A 145 1.80 0.19 -13.36
C ILE A 145 2.60 0.89 -14.46
N LYS A 146 3.42 0.15 -15.21
CA LYS A 146 4.24 0.70 -16.31
C LYS A 146 3.38 1.35 -17.40
N GLU A 147 2.24 0.74 -17.71
CA GLU A 147 1.27 1.27 -18.67
C GLU A 147 0.39 2.39 -18.09
N LYS A 148 0.53 2.71 -16.80
CA LYS A 148 -0.33 3.65 -16.06
C LYS A 148 -1.81 3.27 -16.07
N ASN A 149 -2.12 1.98 -16.25
CA ASN A 149 -3.46 1.43 -16.11
C ASN A 149 -3.75 1.12 -14.64
N TYR A 150 -3.85 2.17 -13.83
CA TYR A 150 -4.00 2.05 -12.39
C TYR A 150 -5.22 1.24 -11.92
N PRO A 151 -6.39 1.27 -12.59
CA PRO A 151 -7.52 0.41 -12.20
C PRO A 151 -7.19 -1.09 -12.25
N LYS A 152 -6.55 -1.55 -13.33
CA LYS A 152 -6.15 -2.97 -13.44
C LYS A 152 -4.95 -3.30 -12.55
N ALA A 153 -4.02 -2.34 -12.38
CA ALA A 153 -2.90 -2.50 -11.47
C ALA A 153 -3.38 -2.73 -10.03
N VAL A 154 -4.33 -1.93 -9.52
CA VAL A 154 -4.81 -2.08 -8.15
C VAL A 154 -5.63 -3.36 -7.97
N GLU A 155 -6.42 -3.76 -8.97
CA GLU A 155 -7.15 -5.02 -8.94
C GLU A 155 -6.19 -6.22 -8.81
N SER A 156 -5.14 -6.26 -9.64
CA SER A 156 -4.13 -7.33 -9.56
C SER A 156 -3.34 -7.31 -8.25
N ALA A 157 -2.97 -6.12 -7.77
CA ALA A 157 -2.21 -5.96 -6.52
C ALA A 157 -3.04 -6.37 -5.28
N GLU A 158 -4.33 -6.03 -5.22
CA GLU A 158 -5.21 -6.45 -4.13
C GLU A 158 -5.45 -7.97 -4.14
N LYS A 159 -5.63 -8.58 -5.32
CA LYS A 159 -5.72 -10.05 -5.45
C LYS A 159 -4.43 -10.71 -5.00
N LEU A 160 -3.26 -10.17 -5.38
CA LEU A 160 -1.96 -10.66 -4.95
C LEU A 160 -1.81 -10.58 -3.43
N TYR A 161 -2.15 -9.44 -2.84
CA TYR A 161 -2.10 -9.24 -1.39
C TYR A 161 -3.07 -10.16 -0.63
N ALA A 162 -4.25 -10.45 -1.18
CA ALA A 162 -5.19 -11.39 -0.58
C ALA A 162 -4.65 -12.84 -0.58
N LEU A 163 -3.94 -13.24 -1.64
CA LEU A 163 -3.31 -14.56 -1.75
C LEU A 163 -2.02 -14.70 -0.94
N SER A 164 -1.30 -13.60 -0.78
CA SER A 164 -0.02 -13.57 -0.07
C SER A 164 0.15 -12.20 0.59
N PRO A 165 -0.41 -12.01 1.80
CA PRO A 165 -0.25 -10.75 2.51
C PRO A 165 1.24 -10.46 2.73
N ASP A 166 1.72 -9.40 2.10
CA ASP A 166 3.09 -8.90 2.24
C ASP A 166 3.04 -7.41 2.53
N LYS A 167 3.69 -6.99 3.61
CA LYS A 167 3.77 -5.57 3.99
C LYS A 167 4.43 -4.72 2.90
N ALA A 168 5.30 -5.30 2.07
CA ALA A 168 5.93 -4.59 0.94
C ALA A 168 4.92 -4.19 -0.16
N LEU A 169 3.76 -4.86 -0.25
CA LEU A 169 2.70 -4.50 -1.19
C LEU A 169 1.81 -3.36 -0.69
N LEU A 170 1.79 -3.07 0.62
CA LEU A 170 0.93 -2.03 1.17
C LEU A 170 1.23 -0.64 0.57
N PRO A 171 2.49 -0.17 0.46
CA PRO A 171 2.80 1.10 -0.21
C PRO A 171 2.44 1.11 -1.69
N VAL A 172 2.57 -0.03 -2.39
CA VAL A 172 2.19 -0.16 -3.80
C VAL A 172 0.70 0.05 -3.97
N ILE A 173 -0.12 -0.64 -3.19
CA ILE A 173 -1.59 -0.54 -3.25
C ILE A 173 -2.06 0.86 -2.83
N ALA A 174 -1.47 1.42 -1.77
CA ALA A 174 -1.77 2.78 -1.34
C ALA A 174 -1.45 3.80 -2.45
N GLY A 175 -0.25 3.72 -3.04
CA GLY A 175 0.16 4.59 -4.15
C GLY A 175 -0.80 4.53 -5.33
N LEU A 176 -1.22 3.32 -5.73
CA LEU A 176 -2.21 3.14 -6.79
C LEU A 176 -3.56 3.81 -6.48
N TYR A 177 -4.05 3.69 -5.24
CA TYR A 177 -5.28 4.37 -4.83
C TYR A 177 -5.12 5.88 -4.74
N PHE A 178 -3.93 6.38 -4.39
CA PHE A 178 -3.60 7.80 -4.43
C PHE A 178 -3.66 8.33 -5.88
N ASP A 179 -3.05 7.63 -6.84
CA ASP A 179 -3.07 8.00 -8.26
C ASP A 179 -4.49 7.95 -8.86
N LEU A 180 -5.31 6.99 -8.41
CA LEU A 180 -6.73 6.91 -8.74
C LEU A 180 -7.59 7.98 -8.05
N LYS A 181 -6.99 8.82 -7.18
CA LYS A 181 -7.68 9.81 -6.33
C LYS A 181 -8.74 9.20 -5.42
N ASN A 182 -8.67 7.89 -5.17
CA ASN A 182 -9.53 7.21 -4.22
C ASN A 182 -8.96 7.38 -2.81
N THR A 183 -9.20 8.56 -2.25
CA THR A 183 -8.64 8.98 -0.96
C THR A 183 -9.08 8.09 0.19
N ASP A 184 -10.28 7.53 0.18
CA ASP A 184 -10.78 6.66 1.24
C ASP A 184 -10.02 5.33 1.29
N LYS A 185 -9.82 4.70 0.13
CA LYS A 185 -9.00 3.49 0.02
C LYS A 185 -7.53 3.77 0.31
N TYR A 186 -6.99 4.90 -0.16
CA TYR A 186 -5.65 5.35 0.20
C TYR A 186 -5.48 5.44 1.72
N LEU A 187 -6.39 6.13 2.43
CA LEU A 187 -6.33 6.26 3.88
C LEU A 187 -6.45 4.90 4.59
N SER A 188 -7.31 4.00 4.11
CA SER A 188 -7.44 2.64 4.64
C SER A 188 -6.14 1.84 4.54
N TYR A 189 -5.48 1.87 3.38
CA TYR A 189 -4.17 1.22 3.22
C TYR A 189 -3.06 1.97 3.96
N GLY A 190 -3.13 3.30 4.06
CA GLY A 190 -2.22 4.12 4.87
C GLY A 190 -2.23 3.71 6.34
N GLN A 191 -3.41 3.42 6.91
CA GLN A 191 -3.52 2.88 8.27
C GLN A 191 -2.85 1.51 8.41
N LYS A 192 -3.02 0.62 7.42
CA LYS A 192 -2.32 -0.68 7.40
C LYS A 192 -0.80 -0.49 7.32
N ILE A 193 -0.32 0.48 6.55
CA ILE A 193 1.11 0.83 6.47
C ILE A 193 1.58 1.30 7.86
N LEU A 194 0.90 2.25 8.50
CA LEU A 194 1.30 2.74 9.83
C LEU A 194 1.28 1.66 10.92
N ALA A 195 0.47 0.61 10.76
CA ALA A 195 0.48 -0.55 11.65
C ALA A 195 1.69 -1.48 11.45
N GLN A 196 2.29 -1.49 10.24
CA GLN A 196 3.44 -2.35 9.88
C GLN A 196 4.77 -1.59 9.85
N PHE A 197 4.71 -0.27 9.68
CA PHE A 197 5.84 0.65 9.55
C PHE A 197 5.61 1.84 10.50
N PRO A 198 6.22 1.81 11.70
CA PRO A 198 6.15 2.90 12.66
C PRO A 198 6.66 4.23 12.08
N ILE A 199 6.22 5.36 12.66
CA ILE A 199 6.53 6.72 12.17
C ILE A 199 8.04 7.03 12.23
N GLU A 200 8.79 6.37 13.11
CA GLU A 200 10.25 6.42 13.23
C GLU A 200 10.95 5.92 11.96
N GLN A 201 10.27 5.12 11.14
CA GLN A 201 10.79 4.61 9.88
C GLN A 201 10.41 5.55 8.72
N PRO A 202 11.26 5.66 7.67
CA PRO A 202 10.98 6.53 6.53
C PRO A 202 9.61 6.31 5.88
N GLN A 203 9.18 5.04 5.75
CA GLN A 203 7.88 4.69 5.18
C GLN A 203 6.70 5.13 6.06
N GLY A 204 6.80 4.94 7.38
CA GLY A 204 5.76 5.36 8.31
C GLY A 204 5.65 6.89 8.37
N PHE A 205 6.79 7.58 8.43
CA PHE A 205 6.84 9.04 8.38
C PHE A 205 6.20 9.60 7.10
N SER A 206 6.64 9.16 5.92
CA SER A 206 6.14 9.70 4.65
C SER A 206 4.64 9.44 4.49
N THR A 207 4.17 8.24 4.89
CA THR A 207 2.76 7.89 4.88
C THR A 207 1.96 8.78 5.83
N ALA A 208 2.43 9.03 7.05
CA ALA A 208 1.73 9.90 7.99
C ALA A 208 1.58 11.34 7.48
N ILE A 209 2.63 11.89 6.86
CA ILE A 209 2.58 13.23 6.25
C ILE A 209 1.57 13.28 5.10
N GLN A 210 1.62 12.31 4.18
CA GLN A 210 0.73 12.29 3.02
C GLN A 210 -0.73 12.02 3.43
N MET A 211 -0.98 11.16 4.42
CA MET A 211 -2.31 10.99 5.01
C MET A 211 -2.83 12.28 5.65
N ALA A 212 -1.99 13.03 6.37
CA ALA A 212 -2.40 14.30 6.96
C ALA A 212 -2.81 15.32 5.88
N GLN A 213 -2.07 15.36 4.76
CA GLN A 213 -2.42 16.19 3.61
C GLN A 213 -3.77 15.78 2.99
N VAL A 214 -4.01 14.48 2.80
CA VAL A 214 -5.29 13.97 2.29
C VAL A 214 -6.45 14.32 3.23
N TYR A 215 -6.26 14.25 4.55
CA TYR A 215 -7.28 14.69 5.50
C TYR A 215 -7.57 16.19 5.40
N ILE A 216 -6.57 17.04 5.18
CA ILE A 216 -6.77 18.48 4.94
C ILE A 216 -7.59 18.71 3.68
N GLU A 217 -7.29 18.01 2.58
CA GLU A 217 -8.04 18.11 1.32
C GLU A 217 -9.51 17.67 1.50
N LYS A 218 -9.76 16.68 2.36
CA LYS A 218 -11.09 16.25 2.78
C LYS A 218 -11.75 17.15 3.83
N GLN A 219 -11.11 18.25 4.22
CA GLN A 219 -11.54 19.16 5.30
C GLN A 219 -11.64 18.51 6.69
N ASP A 220 -11.06 17.33 6.89
CA ASP A 220 -10.95 16.68 8.20
C ASP A 220 -9.68 17.17 8.92
N ILE A 221 -9.75 18.41 9.37
CA ILE A 221 -8.62 19.08 10.03
C ILE A 221 -8.21 18.38 11.32
N ASN A 222 -9.15 17.76 12.04
CA ASN A 222 -8.87 17.07 13.29
C ASN A 222 -8.03 15.81 13.06
N ALA A 223 -8.35 15.00 12.05
CA ALA A 223 -7.55 13.82 11.72
C ALA A 223 -6.14 14.21 11.25
N ALA A 224 -6.02 15.27 10.45
CA ALA A 224 -4.73 15.81 10.01
C ALA A 224 -3.86 16.26 11.20
N ILE A 225 -4.43 17.04 12.13
CA ILE A 225 -3.75 17.46 13.36
C ILE A 225 -3.35 16.25 14.21
N GLY A 226 -4.19 15.23 14.31
CA GLY A 226 -3.87 13.98 15.00
C GLY A 226 -2.62 13.31 14.45
N LEU A 227 -2.45 13.26 13.13
CA LEU A 227 -1.25 12.72 12.49
C LEU A 227 -0.04 13.62 12.69
N TYR A 228 -0.17 14.94 12.50
CA TYR A 228 0.94 15.86 12.75
C TYR A 228 1.40 15.83 14.21
N ASN A 229 0.49 15.70 15.18
CA ASN A 229 0.86 15.53 16.58
C ASN A 229 1.71 14.28 16.81
N LYS A 230 1.34 13.14 16.20
CA LYS A 230 2.13 11.91 16.29
C LYS A 230 3.52 12.10 15.65
N VAL A 231 3.58 12.74 14.48
CA VAL A 231 4.84 13.04 13.81
C VAL A 231 5.73 13.96 14.66
N MET A 232 5.16 15.02 15.26
CA MET A 232 5.89 15.94 16.14
C MET A 232 6.32 15.30 17.46
N ALA A 233 5.58 14.31 17.96
CA ALA A 233 5.98 13.55 19.14
C ALA A 233 7.23 12.67 18.88
N VAL A 234 7.36 12.14 17.66
CA VAL A 234 8.51 11.30 17.26
C VAL A 234 9.72 12.14 16.89
N TYR A 235 9.52 13.16 16.05
CA TYR A 235 10.62 13.92 15.48
C TYR A 235 10.84 15.25 16.18
N GLY A 236 9.78 16.02 16.46
CA GLY A 236 9.90 17.31 17.15
C GLY A 236 11.01 18.19 16.54
N ASP A 237 12.06 18.46 17.32
CA ASP A 237 13.23 19.23 16.86
C ASP A 237 14.20 18.43 15.95
N LYS A 238 14.18 17.08 16.03
CA LYS A 238 15.03 16.18 15.24
C LYS A 238 14.52 16.08 13.79
N VAL A 239 15.44 16.15 12.82
CA VAL A 239 15.12 15.94 11.40
C VAL A 239 14.87 14.45 11.09
N PRO A 240 13.77 14.12 10.39
CA PRO A 240 13.52 12.75 9.92
C PRO A 240 14.60 12.25 8.95
N PRO A 241 14.85 10.93 8.87
CA PRO A 241 15.81 10.37 7.91
C PRO A 241 15.46 10.79 6.47
N ASN A 242 16.48 11.13 5.68
CA ASN A 242 16.37 11.54 4.27
C ASN A 242 15.54 12.81 4.02
N VAL A 243 15.29 13.62 5.06
CA VAL A 243 14.65 14.95 4.94
C VAL A 243 15.70 16.03 5.20
N GLN A 244 15.65 17.13 4.46
CA GLN A 244 16.53 18.28 4.70
C GLN A 244 15.99 19.15 5.83
N GLU A 245 16.86 19.78 6.64
CA GLU A 245 16.47 20.70 7.73
C GLU A 245 15.49 21.78 7.24
N ALA A 246 15.75 22.39 6.08
CA ALA A 246 14.88 23.41 5.50
C ALA A 246 13.48 22.87 5.16
N GLN A 247 13.41 21.67 4.59
CA GLN A 247 12.13 21.00 4.30
C GLN A 247 11.39 20.65 5.59
N TRP A 248 12.11 20.16 6.60
CA TRP A 248 11.53 19.84 7.90
C TRP A 248 11.06 21.09 8.65
N ASN A 249 11.79 22.20 8.57
CA ASN A 249 11.37 23.51 9.07
C ASN A 249 10.03 23.93 8.44
N ALA A 250 9.89 23.80 7.12
CA ALA A 250 8.64 24.09 6.45
C ALA A 250 7.49 23.20 6.94
N THR A 251 7.72 21.89 7.11
CA THR A 251 6.72 20.97 7.66
C THR A 251 6.35 21.31 9.11
N ARG A 252 7.31 21.64 9.96
CA ARG A 252 7.07 22.05 11.36
C ARG A 252 6.28 23.35 11.42
N ALA A 253 6.71 24.38 10.69
CA ALA A 253 6.00 25.66 10.62
C ALA A 253 4.56 25.47 10.14
N PHE A 254 4.34 24.64 9.12
CA PHE A 254 3.00 24.31 8.63
C PHE A 254 2.16 23.58 9.69
N ALA A 255 2.69 22.50 10.27
CA ALA A 255 2.00 21.68 11.26
C ALA A 255 1.62 22.49 12.51
N TYR A 256 2.56 23.25 13.07
CA TYR A 256 2.28 24.13 14.21
C TYR A 256 1.31 25.24 13.84
N GLY A 257 1.37 25.81 12.64
CA GLY A 257 0.42 26.83 12.18
C GLY A 257 -1.01 26.29 12.05
N LEU A 258 -1.16 25.06 11.56
CA LEU A 258 -2.46 24.37 11.48
C LEU A 258 -3.04 24.15 12.90
N MET A 259 -2.23 23.59 13.82
CA MET A 259 -2.62 23.40 15.21
C MET A 259 -2.97 24.73 15.89
N ALA A 260 -2.14 25.75 15.71
CA ALA A 260 -2.32 27.06 16.31
C ALA A 260 -3.63 27.71 15.86
N SER A 261 -3.94 27.64 14.57
CA SER A 261 -5.18 28.20 14.00
C SER A 261 -6.43 27.50 14.54
N THR A 262 -6.39 26.18 14.72
CA THR A 262 -7.49 25.41 15.33
C THR A 262 -7.64 25.73 16.82
N VAL A 263 -6.55 25.88 17.55
CA VAL A 263 -6.60 26.24 18.98
C VAL A 263 -7.06 27.70 19.15
N TYR A 264 -6.67 28.59 18.25
CA TYR A 264 -7.13 29.98 18.20
C TYR A 264 -8.65 30.07 18.01
N SER A 265 -9.22 29.28 17.08
CA SER A 265 -10.67 29.26 16.86
C SER A 265 -11.44 28.68 18.05
N GLN A 266 -10.80 27.84 18.86
CA GLN A 266 -11.30 27.36 20.15
C GLN A 266 -11.14 28.36 21.29
N LYS A 267 -10.58 29.56 21.02
CA LYS A 267 -10.37 30.67 21.97
C LYS A 267 -9.36 30.39 23.08
N ASP A 268 -8.55 29.34 22.96
CA ASP A 268 -7.39 29.13 23.83
C ASP A 268 -6.20 29.93 23.30
N TYR A 269 -6.28 31.25 23.48
CA TYR A 269 -5.30 32.19 22.92
C TYR A 269 -3.90 32.02 23.50
N THR A 270 -3.79 31.59 24.77
CA THR A 270 -2.51 31.31 25.40
C THR A 270 -1.80 30.15 24.71
N LYS A 271 -2.50 29.04 24.49
CA LYS A 271 -1.91 27.89 23.79
C LYS A 271 -1.71 28.16 22.30
N ALA A 272 -2.62 28.90 21.66
CA ALA A 272 -2.45 29.32 20.27
C ALA A 272 -1.19 30.17 20.09
N GLN A 273 -0.95 31.14 20.98
CA GLN A 273 0.26 31.95 20.97
C GLN A 273 1.52 31.08 21.06
N GLN A 274 1.58 30.14 22.01
CA GLN A 274 2.72 29.23 22.16
C GLN A 274 2.99 28.41 20.88
N LEU A 275 1.94 28.00 20.18
CA LEU A 275 2.07 27.27 18.91
C LEU A 275 2.53 28.19 17.76
N PHE A 276 2.03 29.42 17.66
CA PHE A 276 2.54 30.39 16.69
C PHE A 276 3.99 30.80 16.97
N GLU A 277 4.41 30.85 18.24
CA GLU A 277 5.81 31.04 18.61
C GLU A 277 6.69 29.89 18.10
N ARG A 278 6.17 28.65 18.08
CA ARG A 278 6.86 27.53 17.41
C ARG A 278 6.95 27.73 15.90
N VAL A 279 5.94 28.32 15.25
CA VAL A 279 6.00 28.62 13.81
C VAL A 279 7.19 29.54 13.50
N ILE A 280 7.32 30.65 14.24
CA ILE A 280 8.42 31.62 14.00
C ILE A 280 9.80 31.09 14.41
N LYS A 281 9.88 30.07 15.28
CA LYS A 281 11.15 29.36 15.56
C LYS A 281 11.69 28.68 14.30
N PHE A 282 10.83 28.13 13.45
CA PHE A 282 11.24 27.37 12.25
C PHE A 282 11.15 28.19 10.95
N ASP A 283 10.31 29.22 10.93
CA ASP A 283 10.17 30.15 9.82
C ASP A 283 9.97 31.57 10.36
N SER A 284 11.08 32.23 10.67
CA SER A 284 11.13 33.51 11.39
C SER A 284 10.56 34.71 10.63
N LYS A 285 10.22 34.53 9.35
CA LYS A 285 9.66 35.57 8.47
C LYS A 285 8.20 35.27 8.07
N ARG A 286 7.45 34.50 8.87
CA ARG A 286 6.01 34.24 8.69
C ARG A 286 5.15 35.36 9.25
N ASP A 287 4.57 36.15 8.35
CA ASP A 287 3.73 37.30 8.70
C ASP A 287 2.40 36.87 9.34
N ASP A 288 1.81 35.77 8.87
CA ASP A 288 0.62 35.17 9.47
C ASP A 288 0.86 34.78 10.94
N ALA A 289 2.00 34.18 11.26
CA ALA A 289 2.33 33.81 12.62
C ALA A 289 2.47 35.03 13.55
N TYR A 290 3.18 36.08 13.13
CA TYR A 290 3.26 37.32 13.93
C TYR A 290 1.89 37.99 14.09
N TYR A 291 1.07 38.01 13.03
CA TYR A 291 -0.28 38.56 13.10
C TYR A 291 -1.10 37.85 14.16
N TYR A 292 -1.13 36.51 14.13
CA TYR A 292 -1.93 35.76 15.09
C TYR A 292 -1.34 35.77 16.51
N ILE A 293 -0.02 35.92 16.70
CA ILE A 293 0.56 36.19 18.03
C ILE A 293 0.00 37.50 18.60
N ALA A 294 -0.01 38.57 17.80
CA ALA A 294 -0.61 39.84 18.21
C ALA A 294 -2.10 39.69 18.53
N MET A 295 -2.85 38.97 17.69
CA MET A 295 -4.27 38.74 17.94
C MET A 295 -4.50 37.94 19.23
N CYS A 296 -3.70 36.92 19.51
CA CYS A 296 -3.77 36.18 20.78
C CYS A 296 -3.54 37.11 21.98
N LYS A 297 -2.49 37.93 21.92
CA LYS A 297 -2.17 38.91 22.98
C LYS A 297 -3.30 39.90 23.20
N TRP A 298 -3.83 40.48 22.13
CA TRP A 298 -4.96 41.40 22.22
C TRP A 298 -6.19 40.72 22.82
N GLN A 299 -6.55 39.51 22.37
CA GLN A 299 -7.67 38.76 22.93
C GLN A 299 -7.46 38.40 24.42
N ASN A 300 -6.22 38.26 24.86
CA ASN A 300 -5.82 38.11 26.27
C ASN A 300 -5.67 39.44 27.03
N ASN A 301 -6.17 40.55 26.49
CA ASN A 301 -6.07 41.91 27.03
C ASN A 301 -4.65 42.51 27.12
N ASP A 302 -3.65 41.86 26.52
CA ASP A 302 -2.29 42.37 26.36
C ASP A 302 -2.19 43.25 25.10
N GLN A 303 -2.85 44.40 25.12
CA GLN A 303 -2.86 45.34 23.99
C GLN A 303 -1.47 45.96 23.73
N ALA A 304 -0.68 46.22 24.78
CA ALA A 304 0.68 46.73 24.64
C ALA A 304 1.61 45.70 24.01
N GLY A 305 1.55 44.44 24.47
CA GLY A 305 2.37 43.39 23.90
C GLY A 305 1.99 43.03 22.46
N ALA A 306 0.79 43.38 21.98
CA ALA A 306 0.38 43.14 20.59
C ALA A 306 1.05 44.09 19.57
N ILE A 307 1.61 45.22 20.00
CA ILE A 307 2.21 46.23 19.11
C ILE A 307 3.43 45.65 18.37
N GLU A 308 4.35 44.99 19.07
CA GLU A 308 5.58 44.48 18.47
C GLU A 308 5.32 43.41 17.38
N PRO A 309 4.50 42.35 17.61
CA PRO A 309 4.19 41.40 16.55
C PRO A 309 3.38 42.02 15.39
N LEU A 310 2.51 43.01 15.65
CA LEU A 310 1.85 43.75 14.56
C LEU A 310 2.86 44.53 13.72
N ALA A 311 3.81 45.21 14.35
CA ALA A 311 4.89 45.90 13.64
C ALA A 311 5.71 44.92 12.78
N LYS A 312 6.09 43.76 13.34
CA LYS A 312 6.76 42.68 12.59
C LYS A 312 5.94 42.21 11.38
N THR A 313 4.63 42.06 11.54
CA THR A 313 3.71 41.72 10.44
C THR A 313 3.71 42.79 9.34
N VAL A 314 3.63 44.07 9.72
CA VAL A 314 3.59 45.20 8.77
C VAL A 314 4.88 45.28 7.96
N VAL A 315 6.05 45.20 8.62
CA VAL A 315 7.34 45.39 7.94
C VAL A 315 7.73 44.20 7.05
N LEU A 316 7.20 43.00 7.31
CA LEU A 316 7.36 41.86 6.41
C LEU A 316 6.66 42.09 5.06
N ASN A 317 5.68 42.99 5.00
CA ASN A 317 4.98 43.41 3.77
C ASN A 317 4.45 42.23 2.93
N LYS A 318 3.85 41.26 3.61
CA LYS A 318 3.22 40.07 3.04
C LYS A 318 1.69 40.16 3.18
N GLN A 319 0.99 39.03 3.03
CA GLN A 319 -0.47 38.93 2.97
C GLN A 319 -1.18 39.60 4.16
N PHE A 320 -0.63 39.51 5.37
CA PHE A 320 -1.25 40.04 6.59
C PHE A 320 -0.86 41.48 6.92
N ALA A 321 0.11 42.09 6.21
CA ALA A 321 0.57 43.45 6.50
C ALA A 321 -0.57 44.48 6.43
N ALA A 322 -1.39 44.43 5.37
CA ALA A 322 -2.53 45.33 5.21
C ALA A 322 -3.61 45.17 6.29
N LYS A 323 -3.75 43.96 6.85
CA LYS A 323 -4.67 43.70 7.98
C LYS A 323 -4.07 44.17 9.31
N ALA A 324 -2.76 44.01 9.48
CA ALA A 324 -2.06 44.38 10.70
C ALA A 324 -1.94 45.89 10.88
N GLN A 325 -1.75 46.64 9.79
CA GLN A 325 -1.51 48.09 9.84
C GLN A 325 -2.58 48.88 10.60
N PRO A 326 -3.89 48.78 10.30
CA PRO A 326 -4.89 49.54 11.06
C PRO A 326 -4.96 49.12 12.54
N HIS A 327 -4.72 47.84 12.85
CA HIS A 327 -4.64 47.38 14.24
C HIS A 327 -3.44 47.97 14.98
N LEU A 328 -2.27 48.00 14.32
CA LEU A 328 -1.06 48.60 14.87
C LEU A 328 -1.26 50.09 15.17
N GLU A 329 -1.74 50.85 14.19
CA GLU A 329 -1.94 52.29 14.32
C GLU A 329 -2.95 52.61 15.43
N ASN A 330 -4.05 51.86 15.52
CA ASN A 330 -5.07 52.07 16.55
C ASN A 330 -4.53 51.78 17.96
N LEU A 331 -3.84 50.65 18.15
CA LEU A 331 -3.26 50.31 19.45
C LEU A 331 -2.13 51.27 19.84
N TYR A 332 -1.32 51.70 18.88
CA TYR A 332 -0.25 52.66 19.12
C TYR A 332 -0.82 54.03 19.51
N LYS A 333 -1.80 54.56 18.78
CA LYS A 333 -2.50 55.82 19.11
C LYS A 333 -3.11 55.79 20.50
N ALA A 334 -3.75 54.69 20.87
CA ALA A 334 -4.35 54.53 22.20
C ALA A 334 -3.32 54.65 23.34
N GLN A 335 -2.05 54.34 23.07
CA GLN A 335 -0.96 54.42 24.05
C GLN A 335 -0.11 55.69 23.94
N ASN A 336 -0.27 56.47 22.86
CA ASN A 336 0.60 57.61 22.53
C ASN A 336 -0.22 58.88 22.27
N ASN A 337 -1.17 59.20 23.15
CA ASN A 337 -1.98 60.44 23.08
C ASN A 337 -2.66 60.66 21.72
N ASN A 338 -3.16 59.60 21.10
CA ASN A 338 -3.77 59.61 19.77
C ASN A 338 -2.84 60.07 18.63
N SER A 339 -1.51 60.01 18.84
CA SER A 339 -0.48 60.31 17.84
C SER A 339 0.17 59.03 17.29
N LEU A 340 0.75 59.13 16.08
CA LEU A 340 1.62 58.13 15.47
C LEU A 340 3.11 58.47 15.62
N ASP A 341 3.44 59.56 16.30
CA ASP A 341 4.83 59.97 16.50
C ASP A 341 5.63 58.86 17.19
N GLY A 342 6.76 58.49 16.60
CA GLY A 342 7.63 57.42 17.09
C GLY A 342 7.27 56.01 16.58
N LEU A 343 6.15 55.83 15.86
CA LEU A 343 5.81 54.53 15.27
C LEU A 343 6.87 54.08 14.26
N ASP A 344 7.51 55.02 13.57
CA ASP A 344 8.65 54.80 12.68
C ASP A 344 9.80 54.07 13.38
N LYS A 345 10.08 54.40 14.66
CA LYS A 345 11.10 53.71 15.46
C LYS A 345 10.69 52.28 15.80
N VAL A 346 9.41 52.05 16.10
CA VAL A 346 8.89 50.69 16.33
C VAL A 346 9.01 49.84 15.07
N LEU A 347 8.67 50.40 13.91
CA LEU A 347 8.82 49.72 12.62
C LEU A 347 10.31 49.48 12.28
N ALA A 348 11.20 50.43 12.59
CA ALA A 348 12.63 50.26 12.40
C ALA A 348 13.20 49.13 13.30
N GLN A 349 12.78 49.07 14.57
CA GLN A 349 13.17 47.98 15.47
C GLN A 349 12.65 46.62 14.97
N ALA A 350 11.40 46.56 14.51
CA ALA A 350 10.82 45.34 13.95
C ALA A 350 11.62 44.83 12.73
N LYS A 351 12.09 45.73 11.86
CA LYS A 351 12.98 45.37 10.73
C LYS A 351 14.32 44.84 11.21
N ALA A 352 14.93 45.51 12.19
CA ALA A 352 16.20 45.08 12.78
C ALA A 352 16.10 43.68 13.40
N ASP A 353 15.05 43.41 14.18
CA ASP A 353 14.79 42.10 14.79
C ASP A 353 14.63 40.98 13.75
N LEU A 354 14.05 41.30 12.58
CA LEU A 354 13.82 40.36 11.47
C LEU A 354 15.02 40.25 10.52
N GLY A 355 16.04 41.09 10.69
CA GLY A 355 17.20 41.18 9.80
C GLY A 355 16.81 41.50 8.35
N ILE A 356 15.98 42.54 8.15
CA ILE A 356 15.54 43.02 6.82
C ILE A 356 15.75 44.52 6.63
#